data_AF-A0A382CK57-F1
#
_entry.id   AF-A0A382CK57-F1
#
_cell.length_a   1.000
_cell.length_b   1.000
_cell.length_c   1.000
_cell.angle_alpha   90.00
_cell.angle_beta   90.00
_cell.angle_gamma   90.00
#
_symmetry.space_group_name_H-M   'P 1'
#
loop_
_entity.id
_entity.type
_entity.pdbx_description
1 polymer ?
#
loop_
_entity_poly.entity_id
_entity_poly.type
_entity_poly.pdbx_seq_one_letter_code
_entity_poly.pdbx_strand_id
1 'polypeptide(L)'
;MEKLGYIPKGVSSVVKKKARINVKRIHAIETKVKHDVIAFLTSITEKAGINARYLHQGMTSSDVLDTSFNIQLVQSGKILLKDIEEILKVLKKQAKKYKLTPCIGRSHGIHAEPITFGLKLASFYEEFKRN
;
A
#
# COMPACT_ATOMS: atom_id res chain seq x y z
N MET A 1 22.46 -14.22 -0.54
CA MET A 1 23.47 -14.99 -1.31
C MET A 1 24.91 -14.60 -0.99
N GLU A 2 25.29 -13.32 -0.93
CA GLU A 2 26.68 -12.91 -0.61
C GLU A 2 27.20 -13.45 0.73
N LYS A 3 26.39 -13.33 1.80
CA LYS A 3 26.75 -13.84 3.14
C LYS A 3 26.95 -15.36 3.17
N LEU A 4 26.30 -16.08 2.25
CA LEU A 4 26.37 -17.53 2.11
C LEU A 4 27.49 -17.96 1.15
N GLY A 5 28.23 -17.02 0.55
CA GLY A 5 29.32 -17.31 -0.38
C GLY A 5 28.91 -17.70 -1.81
N TYR A 6 27.60 -17.73 -2.13
CA TYR A 6 27.12 -18.15 -3.45
C TYR A 6 27.34 -17.13 -4.57
N ILE A 7 27.48 -15.84 -4.23
CA ILE A 7 27.79 -14.77 -5.19
C ILE A 7 28.88 -13.86 -4.60
N PRO A 8 29.66 -13.14 -5.44
CA PRO A 8 30.72 -12.25 -4.97
C PRO A 8 30.21 -11.18 -3.98
N LYS A 9 31.02 -10.87 -2.96
CA LYS A 9 30.69 -9.81 -2.00
C LYS A 9 30.61 -8.45 -2.69
N GLY A 10 29.67 -7.60 -2.26
CA GLY A 10 29.50 -6.23 -2.75
C GLY A 10 28.62 -6.09 -3.99
N VAL A 11 28.14 -7.20 -4.58
CA VAL A 11 27.24 -7.19 -5.75
C VAL A 11 25.98 -6.37 -5.48
N SER A 12 25.28 -6.66 -4.39
CA SER A 12 24.06 -5.97 -3.95
C SER A 12 24.27 -4.47 -3.76
N SER A 13 25.40 -4.06 -3.20
CA SER A 13 25.76 -2.65 -3.02
C SER A 13 25.98 -1.94 -4.37
N VAL A 14 26.74 -2.57 -5.27
CA VAL A 14 26.99 -2.03 -6.62
C VAL A 14 25.69 -1.90 -7.41
N VAL A 15 24.86 -2.95 -7.40
CA VAL A 15 23.57 -2.96 -8.10
C VAL A 15 22.65 -1.91 -7.51
N LYS A 16 22.52 -1.81 -6.18
CA LYS A 16 21.70 -0.78 -5.52
C LYS A 16 22.14 0.64 -5.87
N LYS A 17 23.45 0.90 -5.96
CA LYS A 17 23.99 2.24 -6.30
C LYS A 17 23.71 2.63 -7.75
N LYS A 18 23.83 1.68 -8.69
CA LYS A 18 23.74 1.93 -10.14
C LYS A 18 22.35 1.72 -10.74
N ALA A 19 21.52 0.86 -10.14
CA ALA A 19 20.18 0.57 -10.61
C ALA A 19 19.34 1.85 -10.65
N ARG A 20 18.61 2.04 -11.74
CA ARG A 20 17.66 3.15 -11.94
C ARG A 20 16.40 2.58 -12.57
N ILE A 21 15.27 2.92 -11.99
CA ILE A 21 13.96 2.51 -12.50
C ILE A 21 13.55 3.46 -13.62
N ASN A 22 13.23 2.90 -14.79
CA ASN A 22 12.64 3.64 -15.89
C ASN A 22 11.43 2.86 -16.42
N VAL A 23 10.24 3.23 -15.95
CA VAL A 23 8.98 2.55 -16.27
C VAL A 23 8.72 2.53 -17.78
N LYS A 24 8.99 3.62 -18.49
CA LYS A 24 8.84 3.68 -19.96
C LYS A 24 9.75 2.66 -20.65
N ARG A 25 10.99 2.50 -20.17
CA ARG A 25 11.93 1.51 -20.73
C ARG A 25 11.48 0.08 -20.45
N ILE A 26 11.00 -0.19 -19.23
CA ILE A 26 10.47 -1.51 -18.86
C ILE A 26 9.32 -1.89 -19.80
N HIS A 27 8.32 -1.03 -19.97
CA HIS A 27 7.22 -1.30 -20.90
C HIS A 27 7.69 -1.48 -22.34
N ALA A 28 8.65 -0.68 -22.81
CA ALA A 28 9.21 -0.86 -24.16
C ALA A 28 9.87 -2.24 -24.35
N ILE A 29 10.56 -2.76 -23.33
CA ILE A 29 11.14 -4.12 -23.37
C ILE A 29 10.04 -5.18 -23.30
N GLU A 30 9.06 -4.98 -22.42
CA GLU A 30 7.91 -5.86 -22.20
C GLU A 30 7.11 -6.09 -23.48
N THR A 31 6.94 -5.07 -24.34
CA THR A 31 6.28 -5.24 -25.65
C THR A 31 6.92 -6.32 -26.52
N LYS A 32 8.23 -6.58 -26.35
CA LYS A 32 9.00 -7.58 -27.10
C LYS A 32 9.06 -8.92 -26.38
N VAL A 33 9.38 -8.91 -25.08
CA VAL A 33 9.59 -10.15 -24.30
C VAL A 33 8.31 -10.75 -23.75
N LYS A 34 7.20 -9.99 -23.74
CA LYS A 34 5.87 -10.38 -23.24
C LYS A 34 5.88 -10.93 -21.81
N HIS A 35 6.83 -10.46 -21.00
CA HIS A 35 6.99 -10.83 -19.60
C HIS A 35 7.60 -9.66 -18.82
N ASP A 36 6.83 -9.16 -17.85
CA ASP A 36 7.13 -8.01 -16.99
C ASP A 36 8.41 -8.13 -16.15
N VAL A 37 8.63 -9.25 -15.45
CA VAL A 37 9.81 -9.46 -14.61
C VAL A 37 11.08 -9.55 -15.46
N ILE A 38 11.02 -10.22 -16.61
CA ILE A 38 12.13 -10.23 -17.58
C ILE A 38 12.43 -8.82 -18.07
N ALA A 39 11.39 -8.06 -18.41
CA ALA A 39 11.54 -6.67 -18.87
C ALA A 39 12.15 -5.76 -17.78
N PHE A 40 11.71 -5.91 -16.53
CA PHE A 40 12.26 -5.23 -15.37
C PHE A 40 13.74 -5.55 -15.18
N LEU A 41 14.12 -6.82 -15.09
CA LEU A 41 15.50 -7.25 -14.89
C LEU A 41 16.42 -6.82 -16.02
N THR A 42 15.94 -6.86 -17.26
CA THR A 42 16.66 -6.37 -18.43
C THR A 42 16.93 -4.88 -18.30
N SER A 43 15.90 -4.08 -17.98
CA SER A 43 16.05 -2.63 -17.79
C SER A 43 17.02 -2.28 -16.65
N ILE A 44 17.05 -3.07 -15.58
CA ILE A 44 18.00 -2.86 -14.47
C ILE A 44 19.42 -3.23 -14.90
N THR A 45 19.57 -4.34 -15.61
CA THR A 45 20.88 -4.83 -16.07
C THR A 45 21.55 -3.85 -17.05
N GLU A 46 20.76 -3.20 -17.92
CA GLU A 46 21.24 -2.13 -18.81
C GLU A 46 21.94 -0.98 -18.05
N LYS A 47 21.58 -0.73 -16.79
CA LYS A 47 22.13 0.38 -15.97
C LYS A 47 23.14 -0.08 -14.93
N ALA A 48 22.87 -1.21 -14.26
CA ALA A 48 23.69 -1.73 -13.18
C ALA A 48 24.86 -2.60 -13.68
N GLY A 49 24.85 -3.02 -14.95
CA GLY A 49 25.89 -3.82 -15.56
C GLY A 49 25.84 -5.30 -15.16
N ILE A 50 26.89 -6.05 -15.48
CA ILE A 50 26.92 -7.52 -15.37
C ILE A 50 26.59 -8.06 -13.97
N ASN A 51 26.85 -7.29 -12.92
CA ASN A 51 26.53 -7.68 -11.53
C ASN A 51 25.01 -7.83 -11.30
N ALA A 52 24.17 -7.19 -12.11
CA ALA A 52 22.72 -7.31 -12.00
C ALA A 52 22.19 -8.70 -12.35
N ARG A 53 22.98 -9.55 -13.04
CA ARG A 53 22.61 -10.94 -13.35
C ARG A 53 22.27 -11.77 -12.10
N TYR A 54 22.82 -11.38 -10.95
CA TYR A 54 22.62 -12.05 -9.67
C TYR A 54 21.31 -11.66 -8.96
N LEU A 55 20.57 -10.65 -9.45
CA LEU A 55 19.36 -10.14 -8.79
C LEU A 55 18.24 -11.17 -8.66
N HIS A 56 18.11 -12.06 -9.64
CA HIS A 56 17.04 -13.04 -9.71
C HIS A 56 17.55 -14.48 -9.61
N GLN A 57 18.82 -14.67 -9.26
CA GLN A 57 19.41 -16.00 -9.19
C GLN A 57 18.70 -16.84 -8.14
N GLY A 58 18.20 -18.02 -8.54
CA GLY A 58 17.56 -18.98 -7.65
C GLY A 58 16.15 -18.60 -7.18
N MET A 59 15.52 -17.61 -7.81
CA MET A 59 14.16 -17.15 -7.51
C MET A 59 13.25 -17.35 -8.72
N THR A 60 11.94 -17.44 -8.46
CA THR A 60 10.86 -17.37 -9.45
C THR A 60 10.24 -15.98 -9.47
N SER A 61 9.56 -15.61 -10.56
CA SER A 61 8.90 -14.30 -10.70
C SER A 61 8.02 -13.95 -9.50
N SER A 62 7.26 -14.93 -8.98
CA SER A 62 6.38 -14.77 -7.81
C SER A 62 7.12 -14.39 -6.54
N ASP A 63 8.35 -14.89 -6.31
CA ASP A 63 9.12 -14.53 -5.12
C ASP A 63 9.36 -13.01 -5.04
N VAL A 64 9.56 -12.36 -6.20
CA VAL A 64 9.70 -10.90 -6.27
C VAL A 64 8.34 -10.22 -6.19
N LEU A 65 7.39 -10.65 -7.01
CA LEU A 65 6.09 -10.01 -7.15
C LEU A 65 5.30 -10.07 -5.84
N ASP A 66 5.10 -11.25 -5.27
CA ASP A 66 4.26 -11.45 -4.09
C ASP A 66 4.88 -10.79 -2.86
N THR A 67 6.20 -10.86 -2.70
CA THR A 67 6.91 -10.18 -1.60
C THR A 67 6.78 -8.66 -1.76
N SER A 68 6.98 -8.12 -2.96
CA SER A 68 6.85 -6.68 -3.20
C SER A 68 5.41 -6.19 -3.00
N PHE A 69 4.43 -6.99 -3.43
CA PHE A 69 3.01 -6.71 -3.25
C PHE A 69 2.63 -6.74 -1.78
N ASN A 70 3.13 -7.71 -1.00
CA ASN A 70 2.91 -7.75 0.45
C ASN A 70 3.45 -6.48 1.13
N ILE A 71 4.65 -6.01 0.75
CA ILE A 71 5.20 -4.75 1.27
C ILE A 71 4.27 -3.57 0.93
N GLN A 72 3.76 -3.52 -0.30
CA GLN A 72 2.80 -2.49 -0.72
C GLN A 72 1.49 -2.55 0.08
N LEU A 73 0.95 -3.74 0.34
CA LEU A 73 -0.25 -3.94 1.16
C LEU A 73 -0.03 -3.45 2.59
N VAL A 74 1.10 -3.78 3.20
CA VAL A 74 1.44 -3.31 4.55
C VAL A 74 1.56 -1.78 4.59
N GLN A 75 2.21 -1.17 3.60
CA GLN A 75 2.33 0.29 3.51
C GLN A 75 0.97 0.96 3.29
N SER A 76 0.13 0.40 2.42
CA SER A 76 -1.22 0.89 2.13
C SER A 76 -2.12 0.78 3.37
N GLY A 77 -2.06 -0.35 4.08
CA GLY A 77 -2.81 -0.56 5.32
C GLY A 77 -2.44 0.46 6.40
N LYS A 78 -1.16 0.84 6.52
CA LYS A 78 -0.74 1.91 7.45
C LYS A 78 -1.35 3.27 7.12
N ILE A 79 -1.51 3.59 5.82
CA ILE A 79 -2.17 4.83 5.39
C ILE A 79 -3.64 4.78 5.78
N LEU A 80 -4.34 3.69 5.46
CA LEU A 80 -5.76 3.52 5.78
C LEU A 80 -6.02 3.58 7.30
N LEU A 81 -5.21 2.91 8.11
CA LEU A 81 -5.33 2.95 9.58
C LEU A 81 -5.17 4.37 10.12
N LYS A 82 -4.21 5.14 9.58
CA LYS A 82 -4.04 6.54 9.96
C LYS A 82 -5.26 7.38 9.61
N ASP A 83 -5.85 7.18 8.43
CA ASP A 83 -7.05 7.90 8.01
C ASP A 83 -8.28 7.53 8.87
N ILE A 84 -8.38 6.26 9.29
CA ILE A 84 -9.39 5.80 10.26
C ILE A 84 -9.22 6.52 11.61
N GLU A 85 -7.99 6.64 12.12
CA GLU A 85 -7.74 7.39 13.35
C GLU A 85 -8.14 8.87 13.23
N GLU A 86 -7.89 9.51 12.08
CA GLU A 86 -8.28 10.89 11.85
C GLU A 86 -9.81 11.07 11.79
N ILE A 87 -10.53 10.20 11.07
CA ILE A 87 -11.99 10.30 11.01
C ILE A 87 -12.63 10.01 12.38
N LEU A 88 -12.06 9.10 13.18
CA LEU A 88 -12.51 8.87 14.55
C LEU A 88 -12.36 10.12 15.43
N LYS A 89 -11.24 10.85 15.31
CA LYS A 89 -11.07 12.14 16.03
C LYS A 89 -12.12 13.16 15.61
N VAL A 90 -12.40 13.28 14.32
CA VAL A 90 -13.42 14.20 13.78
C VAL A 90 -14.82 13.81 14.26
N LEU A 91 -15.23 12.56 14.11
CA LEU A 91 -16.53 12.06 14.54
C LEU A 91 -16.73 12.25 16.05
N LYS A 92 -15.72 11.93 16.87
CA LYS A 92 -15.77 12.14 18.32
C LYS A 92 -15.97 13.61 18.68
N LYS A 93 -15.23 14.53 18.04
CA LYS A 93 -15.37 15.98 18.25
C LYS A 93 -16.77 16.45 17.87
N GLN A 94 -17.27 16.05 16.71
CA GLN A 94 -18.57 16.48 16.20
C GLN A 94 -19.73 15.88 17.01
N ALA A 95 -19.64 14.61 17.40
CA ALA A 95 -20.62 13.96 18.26
C ALA A 95 -20.76 14.67 19.61
N LYS A 96 -19.63 15.07 20.22
CA LYS A 96 -19.64 15.87 21.45
C LYS A 96 -20.20 17.28 21.23
N LYS A 97 -19.82 17.96 20.15
CA LYS A 97 -20.31 19.30 19.80
C LYS A 97 -21.83 19.32 19.67
N TYR A 98 -22.42 18.32 19.04
CA TYR A 98 -23.86 18.25 18.78
C TYR A 98 -24.61 17.30 19.73
N LYS A 99 -24.02 17.00 20.89
CA LYS A 99 -24.55 16.01 21.87
C LYS A 99 -26.02 16.23 22.21
N LEU A 100 -26.43 17.49 22.35
CA LEU A 100 -27.78 17.89 22.77
C LEU A 100 -28.57 18.58 21.65
N THR A 101 -28.07 18.59 20.41
CA THR A 101 -28.77 19.21 19.28
C THR A 101 -29.91 18.29 18.84
N PRO A 102 -31.20 18.68 19.01
CA PRO A 102 -32.32 17.83 18.62
C PRO A 102 -32.34 17.61 17.11
N CYS A 103 -32.67 16.40 16.66
CA CYS A 103 -32.98 16.13 15.26
C CYS A 103 -34.01 15.00 15.15
N ILE A 104 -34.76 14.97 14.04
CA ILE A 104 -35.77 13.93 13.84
C ILE A 104 -35.11 12.60 13.48
N GLY A 105 -35.39 11.56 14.27
CA GLY A 105 -35.05 10.18 13.96
C GLY A 105 -35.78 9.72 12.71
N ARG A 106 -35.24 8.72 12.00
CA ARG A 106 -35.90 8.14 10.82
C ARG A 106 -35.75 6.63 10.79
N SER A 107 -36.85 5.94 10.54
CA SER A 107 -36.91 4.51 10.19
C SER A 107 -37.57 4.38 8.83
N HIS A 108 -37.02 3.54 7.95
CA HIS A 108 -37.47 3.43 6.55
C HIS A 108 -37.57 4.79 5.81
N GLY A 109 -36.77 5.78 6.20
CA GLY A 109 -36.83 7.14 5.67
C GLY A 109 -37.96 8.02 6.22
N ILE A 110 -38.89 7.47 6.99
CA ILE A 110 -40.04 8.17 7.58
C ILE A 110 -39.66 8.74 8.95
N HIS A 111 -40.24 9.89 9.32
CA HIS A 111 -40.05 10.48 10.65
C HIS A 111 -40.46 9.52 11.76
N ALA A 112 -39.53 9.30 12.70
CA ALA A 112 -39.74 8.54 13.92
C ALA A 112 -39.66 9.49 15.12
N GLU A 113 -39.27 8.99 16.29
CA GLU A 113 -39.10 9.80 17.48
C GLU A 113 -37.89 10.76 17.39
N PRO A 114 -37.94 11.94 18.05
CA PRO A 114 -36.79 12.84 18.16
C PRO A 114 -35.59 12.17 18.85
N ILE A 115 -34.40 12.43 18.31
CA ILE A 115 -33.11 12.03 18.89
C ILE A 115 -32.18 13.25 18.94
N THR A 116 -30.89 13.06 19.23
CA THR A 116 -29.87 14.11 19.04
C THR A 116 -28.96 13.82 17.85
N PHE A 117 -28.52 14.89 17.17
CA PHE A 117 -27.60 14.75 16.04
C PHE A 117 -26.23 14.19 16.49
N GLY A 118 -25.81 14.52 17.70
CA GLY A 118 -24.62 13.94 18.32
C GLY A 118 -24.71 12.42 18.49
N LEU A 119 -25.88 11.87 18.85
CA LEU A 119 -26.09 10.42 18.93
C LEU A 119 -25.91 9.74 17.57
N LYS A 120 -26.42 10.35 16.49
CA LYS A 120 -26.22 9.85 15.12
C LYS A 120 -24.74 9.76 14.75
N LEU A 121 -23.96 10.81 15.05
CA LEU A 121 -22.51 10.82 14.79
C LEU A 121 -21.74 9.83 15.67
N ALA A 122 -22.19 9.61 16.92
CA ALA A 122 -21.59 8.61 17.81
C ALA A 122 -21.80 7.18 17.29
N SER A 123 -22.94 6.90 16.65
CA SER A 123 -23.17 5.62 15.97
C SER A 123 -22.14 5.37 14.86
N PHE A 124 -21.88 6.37 14.02
CA PHE A 124 -20.83 6.27 13.00
C PHE A 124 -19.44 6.12 13.63
N TYR A 125 -19.15 6.82 14.73
CA TYR A 125 -17.87 6.65 15.44
C TYR A 125 -17.64 5.19 15.88
N GLU A 126 -18.64 4.55 16.52
CA GLU A 126 -18.51 3.16 16.93
C GLU A 126 -18.53 2.18 15.74
N GLU A 127 -19.10 2.55 14.60
CA GLU A 127 -18.96 1.78 13.36
C GLU A 127 -17.54 1.84 12.80
N PHE A 128 -16.97 3.03 12.63
CA PHE A 128 -15.59 3.20 12.16
C PHE A 128 -14.57 2.55 13.08
N LYS A 129 -14.80 2.57 14.40
CA LYS A 129 -13.89 2.02 15.42
C LYS A 129 -13.77 0.50 15.39
N ARG A 130 -14.72 -0.21 14.75
CA ARG A 130 -14.63 -1.68 14.59
C ARG A 130 -13.72 -2.10 13.44
N ASN A 131 -13.34 -1.19 12.55
CA ASN A 131 -12.44 -1.42 11.42
C ASN A 131 -10.99 -1.08 11.77
#